data_AF-A0AAW0W910-F1
#
_entry.id   AF-A0AAW0W910-F1
#
_cell.length_a   1.000
_cell.length_b   1.000
_cell.length_c   1.000
_cell.angle_alpha   90.00
_cell.angle_beta   90.00
_cell.angle_gamma   90.00
#
_symmetry.space_group_name_H-M   'P 1'
#
loop_
_entity.id
_entity.type
_entity.pdbx_description
1 polymer ?
#
loop_
_entity_poly.entity_id
_entity_poly.type
_entity_poly.pdbx_seq_one_letter_code
_entity_poly.pdbx_strand_id
1 'polypeptide(L)'
;TSEDEVWAEVRQHDQIITTFLLHELTKFKDDTVSWDGELSPAAESILHQHAIQGDLTQLQQAMCRWMAASRTHASRTLDHRILHKLLLALHELWDTETLSKEEEEMLGESYSGFVEHSLTEVRRHRELFPTPSKTHA
;
A
#
# COMPACT_ATOMS: atom_id res chain seq x y z
N THR A 1 25.27 -2.76 11.18
CA THR A 1 24.06 -1.96 11.42
C THR A 1 23.32 -2.61 12.56
N SER A 2 22.94 -1.86 13.59
CA SER A 2 22.10 -2.42 14.66
C SER A 2 20.68 -2.67 14.14
N GLU A 3 19.92 -3.57 14.77
CA GLU A 3 18.50 -3.80 14.44
C GLU A 3 17.69 -2.50 14.49
N ASP A 4 18.01 -1.61 15.44
CA ASP A 4 17.40 -0.28 15.56
C ASP A 4 17.63 0.62 14.34
N GLU A 5 18.81 0.54 13.71
CA GLU A 5 19.14 1.31 12.50
C GLU A 5 18.35 0.79 11.30
N VAL A 6 18.32 -0.53 11.09
CA VAL A 6 17.54 -1.15 10.01
C VAL A 6 16.05 -0.81 10.14
N TRP A 7 15.54 -0.84 11.37
CA TRP A 7 14.16 -0.50 11.65
C TRP A 7 13.83 0.97 11.39
N ALA A 8 14.77 1.88 11.68
CA ALA A 8 14.62 3.29 11.33
C ALA A 8 14.53 3.48 9.81
N GLU A 9 15.34 2.76 9.04
CA GLU A 9 15.32 2.82 7.56
C GLU A 9 14.00 2.31 6.97
N VAL A 10 13.46 1.20 7.48
CA VAL A 10 12.16 0.66 7.05
C VAL A 10 11.03 1.67 7.28
N ARG A 11 11.00 2.29 8.46
CA ARG A 11 9.99 3.32 8.80
C ARG A 11 10.13 4.56 7.93
N GLN A 12 11.36 5.01 7.69
CA GLN A 12 11.62 6.14 6.82
C GLN A 12 11.18 5.83 5.37
N HIS A 13 11.45 4.61 4.90
CA HIS A 13 11.04 4.16 3.57
C HIS A 13 9.51 4.15 3.41
N ASP A 14 8.77 3.63 4.39
CA ASP A 14 7.30 3.68 4.43
C ASP A 14 6.75 5.12 4.37
N GLN A 15 7.39 6.06 5.09
CA GLN A 15 7.01 7.48 5.07
C GLN A 15 7.25 8.13 3.71
N ILE A 16 8.38 7.82 3.05
CA ILE A 16 8.68 8.33 1.71
C ILE A 16 7.66 7.80 0.70
N ILE A 17 7.36 6.50 0.72
CA ILE A 17 6.32 5.90 -0.15
C ILE A 17 4.99 6.59 0.09
N THR A 18 4.57 6.72 1.35
CA THR A 18 3.29 7.35 1.71
C THR A 18 3.24 8.79 1.18
N THR A 19 4.33 9.54 1.28
CA THR A 19 4.41 10.92 0.79
C THR A 19 4.25 11.00 -0.73
N PHE A 20 4.97 10.14 -1.48
CA PHE A 20 4.84 10.10 -2.94
C PHE A 20 3.47 9.64 -3.40
N LEU A 21 2.92 8.63 -2.76
CA LEU A 21 1.59 8.11 -3.06
C LEU A 21 0.52 9.18 -2.81
N LEU A 22 0.55 9.86 -1.66
CA LEU A 22 -0.37 10.96 -1.37
C LEU A 22 -0.22 12.11 -2.37
N HIS A 23 1.01 12.43 -2.78
CA HIS A 23 1.28 13.43 -3.81
C HIS A 23 0.67 13.04 -5.16
N GLU A 24 0.87 11.80 -5.62
CA GLU A 24 0.25 11.31 -6.86
C GLU A 24 -1.27 11.41 -6.81
N LEU A 25 -1.90 10.98 -5.72
CA LEU A 25 -3.35 11.05 -5.57
C LEU A 25 -3.92 12.48 -5.60
N THR A 26 -3.12 13.50 -5.26
CA THR A 26 -3.58 14.90 -5.40
C THR A 26 -3.92 15.27 -6.85
N LYS A 27 -3.34 14.57 -7.84
CA LYS A 27 -3.60 14.77 -9.26
C LYS A 27 -4.98 14.24 -9.69
N PHE A 28 -5.53 13.29 -8.93
CA PHE A 28 -6.79 12.60 -9.21
C PHE A 28 -7.98 13.16 -8.41
N LYS A 29 -7.74 14.01 -7.41
CA LYS A 29 -8.77 14.60 -6.53
C LYS A 29 -9.66 13.53 -5.89
N ASP A 30 -10.92 13.45 -6.31
CA ASP A 30 -11.93 12.51 -5.79
C ASP A 30 -12.00 11.21 -6.62
N ASP A 31 -11.36 11.16 -7.80
CA ASP A 31 -11.33 9.99 -8.68
C ASP A 31 -10.07 9.15 -8.46
N THR A 32 -9.72 8.90 -7.21
CA THR A 32 -8.52 8.11 -6.84
C THR A 32 -8.57 6.66 -7.32
N VAL A 33 -9.76 6.17 -7.69
CA VAL A 33 -9.95 4.82 -8.23
C VAL A 33 -9.41 4.70 -9.66
N SER A 34 -9.30 5.80 -10.41
CA SER A 34 -8.74 5.77 -11.78
C SER A 34 -7.22 5.86 -11.84
N TRP A 35 -6.54 6.06 -10.70
CA TRP A 35 -5.09 5.93 -10.62
C TRP A 35 -4.66 4.49 -10.90
N ASP A 36 -3.61 4.31 -11.70
CA ASP A 36 -3.11 3.00 -12.15
C ASP A 36 -2.23 2.29 -11.11
N GLY A 37 -1.86 3.01 -10.04
CA GLY A 37 -0.98 2.52 -8.98
C GLY A 37 0.50 2.80 -9.23
N GLU A 38 0.86 3.53 -10.29
CA GLU A 38 2.25 3.83 -10.62
C GLU A 38 2.66 5.20 -10.05
N LEU A 39 3.84 5.23 -9.41
CA LEU A 39 4.48 6.48 -8.99
C LEU A 39 5.26 7.08 -10.16
N SER A 40 5.52 8.39 -10.10
CA SER A 40 6.39 9.02 -11.11
C SER A 40 7.78 8.35 -11.17
N PRO A 41 8.45 8.34 -12.35
CA PRO A 41 9.79 7.75 -12.48
C PRO A 41 10.83 8.34 -11.52
N ALA A 42 10.68 9.63 -11.17
CA ALA A 42 11.55 10.29 -10.21
C ALA A 42 11.32 9.76 -8.78
N ALA A 43 10.06 9.53 -8.38
CA ALA A 43 9.72 8.94 -7.09
C ALA A 43 10.25 7.50 -6.98
N GLU A 44 10.06 6.66 -8.01
CA GLU A 44 10.62 5.30 -8.04
C GLU A 44 12.16 5.31 -7.95
N SER A 45 12.81 6.25 -8.63
CA SER A 45 14.28 6.40 -8.56
C SER A 45 14.74 6.74 -7.14
N ILE A 46 14.04 7.66 -6.45
CA ILE A 46 14.37 8.03 -5.06
C ILE A 46 14.16 6.84 -4.12
N LEU A 47 13.04 6.12 -4.26
CA LEU A 47 12.76 4.91 -3.45
C LEU A 47 13.83 3.84 -3.66
N HIS A 48 14.20 3.59 -4.91
CA HIS A 48 15.25 2.62 -5.24
C HIS A 48 16.59 3.00 -4.62
N GLN A 49 17.00 4.27 -4.72
CA GLN A 49 18.26 4.73 -4.12
C GLN A 49 18.22 4.66 -2.59
N HIS A 50 17.10 5.03 -1.97
CA HIS A 50 16.93 4.90 -0.51
C HIS A 50 17.03 3.44 -0.06
N ALA A 51 16.40 2.51 -0.78
CA ALA A 51 16.47 1.10 -0.45
C ALA A 51 17.90 0.56 -0.52
N ILE A 52 18.68 0.96 -1.52
CA ILE A 52 20.11 0.59 -1.63
C ILE A 52 20.92 1.17 -0.46
N GLN A 53 20.69 2.44 -0.10
CA GLN A 53 21.44 3.11 0.96
C GLN A 53 21.12 2.57 2.36
N GLY A 54 19.86 2.20 2.59
CA GLY A 54 19.38 1.62 3.84
C GLY A 54 19.48 0.09 3.92
N ASP A 55 20.07 -0.56 2.92
CA ASP A 55 20.19 -2.03 2.82
C ASP A 55 18.84 -2.77 2.99
N LEU A 56 17.79 -2.22 2.37
CA LEU A 56 16.43 -2.76 2.49
C LEU A 56 16.21 -3.93 1.53
N THR A 57 15.73 -5.05 2.07
CA THR A 57 15.38 -6.23 1.30
C THR A 57 14.19 -5.98 0.37
N GLN A 58 13.99 -6.83 -0.64
CA GLN A 58 12.86 -6.65 -1.55
C GLN A 58 11.52 -6.86 -0.83
N LEU A 59 11.49 -7.78 0.14
CA LEU A 59 10.35 -8.08 1.00
C LEU A 59 10.02 -6.90 1.91
N GLN A 60 11.01 -6.24 2.51
CA GLN A 60 10.80 -5.00 3.28
C GLN A 60 10.23 -3.87 2.40
N GLN A 61 10.76 -3.69 1.18
CA GLN A 61 10.23 -2.70 0.23
C GLN A 61 8.78 -3.03 -0.17
N ALA A 62 8.47 -4.30 -0.43
CA ALA A 62 7.12 -4.75 -0.76
C ALA A 62 6.15 -4.55 0.41
N MET A 63 6.59 -4.85 1.63
CA MET A 63 5.84 -4.60 2.87
C MET A 63 5.51 -3.12 3.03
N CYS A 64 6.50 -2.23 2.88
CA CYS A 64 6.26 -0.78 2.97
C CYS A 64 5.30 -0.27 1.88
N ARG A 65 5.41 -0.77 0.65
CA ARG A 65 4.45 -0.43 -0.42
C ARG A 65 3.03 -0.87 -0.07
N TRP A 66 2.86 -2.10 0.42
CA TRP A 66 1.57 -2.60 0.89
C TRP A 66 1.01 -1.74 2.03
N MET A 67 1.79 -1.50 3.08
CA MET A 67 1.32 -0.76 4.26
C MET A 67 0.89 0.66 3.89
N ALA A 68 1.67 1.36 3.06
CA ALA A 68 1.33 2.69 2.58
C ALA A 68 0.04 2.70 1.73
N ALA A 69 -0.10 1.75 0.81
CA ALA A 69 -1.28 1.65 -0.05
C ALA A 69 -2.54 1.24 0.75
N SER A 70 -2.42 0.27 1.65
CA SER A 70 -3.51 -0.22 2.51
C SER A 70 -4.04 0.88 3.43
N ARG A 71 -3.15 1.60 4.16
CA ARG A 71 -3.56 2.76 4.96
C ARG A 71 -4.21 3.84 4.11
N THR A 72 -3.66 4.10 2.92
CA THR A 72 -4.24 5.13 2.04
C THR A 72 -5.61 4.71 1.54
N HIS A 73 -5.79 3.46 1.12
CA HIS A 73 -7.07 2.92 0.66
C HIS A 73 -8.18 3.11 1.69
N ALA A 74 -7.88 2.92 2.98
CA ALA A 74 -8.84 3.13 4.07
C ALA A 74 -9.34 4.59 4.19
N SER A 75 -8.54 5.56 3.71
CA SER A 75 -8.87 7.00 3.74
C SER A 75 -9.32 7.57 2.39
N ARG A 76 -8.82 6.99 1.28
CA ARG A 76 -9.05 7.36 -0.11
C ARG A 76 -9.07 6.09 -0.93
N THR A 77 -10.26 5.67 -1.37
CA THR A 77 -10.44 4.40 -2.06
C THR A 77 -9.56 4.32 -3.30
N LEU A 78 -8.63 3.38 -3.28
CA LEU A 78 -7.82 2.96 -4.43
C LEU A 78 -8.51 1.82 -5.18
N ASP A 79 -8.17 1.60 -6.46
CA ASP A 79 -8.57 0.38 -7.15
C ASP A 79 -8.01 -0.86 -6.41
N HIS A 80 -8.88 -1.81 -6.09
CA HIS A 80 -8.53 -3.06 -5.41
C HIS A 80 -7.52 -3.90 -6.20
N ARG A 81 -7.43 -3.70 -7.53
CA ARG A 81 -6.39 -4.31 -8.37
C ARG A 81 -4.98 -3.91 -7.95
N ILE A 82 -4.79 -2.68 -7.45
CA ILE A 82 -3.49 -2.22 -6.95
C ILE A 82 -3.11 -3.01 -5.69
N LEU A 83 -4.03 -3.08 -4.72
CA LEU A 83 -3.81 -3.82 -3.47
C LEU A 83 -3.55 -5.31 -3.73
N HIS A 84 -4.30 -5.91 -4.66
CA HIS A 84 -4.08 -7.30 -5.06
C HIS A 84 -2.69 -7.52 -5.66
N LYS A 85 -2.21 -6.63 -6.54
CA LYS A 85 -0.84 -6.71 -7.09
C LYS A 85 0.22 -6.64 -5.98
N LEU A 86 0.03 -5.77 -4.98
CA LEU A 86 0.97 -5.63 -3.86
C LEU A 86 0.99 -6.86 -2.95
N LEU A 87 -0.17 -7.47 -2.69
CA LEU A 87 -0.26 -8.75 -1.95
C LEU A 87 0.44 -9.88 -2.69
N LEU A 88 0.26 -9.97 -4.02
CA LEU A 88 0.96 -10.96 -4.83
C LEU A 88 2.48 -10.74 -4.77
N ALA A 89 2.96 -9.49 -4.86
CA ALA A 89 4.39 -9.21 -4.75
C ALA A 89 4.97 -9.64 -3.40
N LEU A 90 4.24 -9.42 -2.29
CA LEU A 90 4.61 -9.93 -0.97
C LEU A 90 4.63 -11.47 -0.93
N HIS A 91 3.63 -12.12 -1.51
CA HIS A 91 3.54 -13.58 -1.54
C HIS A 91 4.73 -14.23 -2.27
N GLU A 92 5.13 -13.69 -3.43
CA GLU A 92 6.24 -14.23 -4.22
C GLU A 92 7.60 -14.09 -3.51
N LEU A 93 7.76 -13.07 -2.66
CA LEU A 93 9.01 -12.82 -1.92
C LEU A 93 9.08 -13.55 -0.57
N TRP A 94 7.93 -13.98 -0.04
CA TRP A 94 7.79 -14.46 1.33
C TRP A 94 8.70 -15.64 1.69
N ASP A 95 8.88 -16.58 0.75
CA ASP A 95 9.69 -17.78 0.98
C ASP A 95 11.19 -17.55 0.72
N THR A 96 11.57 -16.38 0.19
CA THR A 96 12.94 -16.09 -0.27
C THR A 96 13.72 -15.19 0.67
N GLU A 97 13.01 -14.38 1.47
CA GLU A 97 13.58 -13.41 2.40
C GLU A 97 12.81 -13.49 3.72
N THR A 98 13.37 -12.93 4.79
CA THR A 98 12.74 -12.96 6.12
C THR A 98 12.54 -11.55 6.63
N LEU A 99 11.41 -11.34 7.29
CA LEU A 99 11.15 -10.15 8.08
C LEU A 99 11.58 -10.39 9.54
N SER A 100 11.87 -9.32 10.27
CA SER A 100 11.98 -9.37 11.72
C SER A 100 10.60 -9.64 12.34
N LYS A 101 10.57 -10.04 13.60
CA LYS A 101 9.31 -10.29 14.32
C LYS A 101 8.44 -9.02 14.37
N GLU A 102 9.06 -7.88 14.60
CA GLU A 102 8.40 -6.58 14.67
C GLU A 102 7.83 -6.17 13.29
N GLU A 103 8.54 -6.47 12.20
CA GLU A 103 8.07 -6.27 10.83
C GLU A 103 6.86 -7.14 10.50
N GLU A 104 6.90 -8.44 10.87
CA GLU A 104 5.78 -9.36 10.70
C GLU A 104 4.55 -8.91 11.50
N GLU A 105 4.74 -8.43 12.73
CA GLU A 105 3.65 -7.92 13.58
C GLU A 105 2.97 -6.71 12.93
N MET A 106 3.74 -5.72 12.45
CA MET A 106 3.17 -4.56 11.73
C MET A 106 2.43 -4.96 10.45
N LEU A 107 2.99 -5.90 9.68
CA LEU A 107 2.34 -6.40 8.47
C LEU A 107 1.02 -7.11 8.82
N GLY A 108 1.01 -7.91 9.89
CA GLY A 108 -0.19 -8.57 10.41
C GLY A 108 -1.27 -7.59 10.88
N GLU A 109 -0.89 -6.52 11.57
CA GLU A 109 -1.80 -5.42 11.93
C GLU A 109 -2.39 -4.76 10.67
N SER A 110 -1.55 -4.49 9.67
CA SER A 110 -1.97 -3.90 8.40
C SER A 110 -2.98 -4.79 7.66
N TYR A 111 -2.75 -6.10 7.61
CA TYR A 111 -3.70 -7.06 7.03
C TYR A 111 -5.03 -7.09 7.78
N SER A 112 -4.98 -7.09 9.11
CA SER A 112 -6.18 -7.08 9.95
C SER A 112 -7.01 -5.83 9.68
N GLY A 113 -6.39 -4.66 9.65
CA GLY A 113 -7.05 -3.40 9.32
C GLY A 113 -7.65 -3.38 7.90
N PHE A 114 -6.94 -3.94 6.92
CA PHE A 114 -7.45 -4.07 5.55
C PHE A 114 -8.69 -4.97 5.47
N VAL A 115 -8.69 -6.11 6.17
CA VAL A 115 -9.84 -7.03 6.20
C VAL A 115 -11.05 -6.36 6.86
N GLU A 116 -10.86 -5.70 8.00
CA GLU A 116 -11.94 -4.98 8.69
C GLU A 116 -12.55 -3.88 7.81
N HIS A 117 -11.71 -3.10 7.14
CA HIS A 117 -12.14 -2.07 6.21
C HIS A 117 -12.91 -2.68 5.03
N SER A 118 -12.36 -3.70 4.38
CA SER A 118 -12.98 -4.37 3.23
C SER A 118 -14.34 -4.98 3.57
N LEU A 119 -14.47 -5.60 4.75
CA LEU A 119 -15.75 -6.13 5.22
C LEU A 119 -16.79 -5.02 5.45
N THR A 120 -16.35 -3.84 5.89
CA THR A 120 -17.22 -2.66 6.04
C THR A 120 -17.71 -2.16 4.69
N GLU A 121 -16.83 -2.08 3.69
CA GLU A 121 -17.18 -1.71 2.32
C GLU A 121 -18.19 -2.71 1.70
N VAL A 122 -17.98 -4.02 1.87
CA VAL A 122 -18.90 -5.06 1.39
C VAL A 122 -20.29 -4.93 2.06
N ARG A 123 -20.33 -4.69 3.37
CA ARG A 123 -21.60 -4.44 4.09
C ARG A 123 -22.34 -3.23 3.55
N ARG A 124 -21.60 -2.22 3.08
CA ARG A 124 -22.12 -0.96 2.52
C ARG A 124 -22.18 -0.95 1.00
N HIS A 125 -22.00 -2.08 0.32
CA HIS A 125 -21.86 -2.11 -1.14
C HIS A 125 -23.03 -1.45 -1.89
N ARG A 126 -24.25 -1.46 -1.33
CA ARG A 126 -25.42 -0.81 -1.95
C ARG A 126 -25.37 0.71 -1.91
N GLU A 127 -24.68 1.27 -0.91
CA GLU A 127 -24.47 2.71 -0.77
C GLU A 127 -23.30 3.17 -1.65
N LEU A 128 -22.24 2.36 -1.70
CA LEU A 128 -20.99 2.66 -2.39
C LEU A 128 -21.07 2.38 -3.90
N PHE A 129 -21.81 1.35 -4.29
CA PHE A 129 -22.02 0.94 -5.69
C PHE A 129 -23.52 0.88 -6.01
N PRO A 130 -24.22 2.03 -6.01
CA PRO A 130 -25.65 2.05 -6.28
C PRO A 130 -25.92 1.56 -7.71
N THR A 131 -26.83 0.61 -7.87
CA THR A 131 -27.32 0.22 -9.20
C THR A 131 -28.02 1.43 -9.83
N PRO A 132 -27.68 1.82 -11.07
CA PRO A 132 -28.43 2.85 -11.78
C PRO A 132 -29.89 2.40 -11.85
N SER A 133 -30.81 3.22 -11.34
CA SER A 133 -32.23 2.90 -11.39
C SER A 133 -32.61 2.77 -12.88
N LYS A 134 -33.26 1.66 -13.24
CA LYS A 134 -33.89 1.57 -14.55
C LYS A 134 -34.99 2.63 -14.56
N THR A 135 -34.71 3.79 -15.13
CA THR A 135 -35.74 4.75 -15.53
C THR A 135 -36.65 3.98 -16.48
N HIS A 136 -37.85 3.63 -16.02
CA HIS A 136 -38.87 3.03 -16.86
C HIS A 136 -39.16 4.00 -18.01
N ALA A 137 -38.99 3.50 -19.23
CA ALA A 137 -39.47 4.11 -20.46
C ALA A 137 -41.00 4.04 -20.55
#